data_AF-A0A661XTJ9-F1
#
_entry.id   AF-A0A661XTJ9-F1
#
_cell.length_a   1.000
_cell.length_b   1.000
_cell.length_c   1.000
_cell.angle_alpha   90.00
_cell.angle_beta   90.00
_cell.angle_gamma   90.00
#
_symmetry.space_group_name_H-M   'P 1'
#
loop_
_entity.id
_entity.type
_entity.pdbx_description
1 polymer ?
#
loop_
_entity_poly.entity_id
_entity_poly.type
_entity_poly.pdbx_seq_one_letter_code
_entity_poly.pdbx_strand_id
1 'polypeptide(L)'
;MRALIILIITLVSTGSIAQEYFMTDAWDLNSSADEQIPILSTNGKTIFFTRGHHKDNTGGKADKGDVWVSHFSDTAGWSVPSRLPAPINNQFYNGVFDYTSNKLFLYSIYRNGQAPLPGISSSNSVSWPMDWRMPQSSGIKYFQNKSANNGNSLSRDGKILILSIESFKSLGAEDLYVSFRNTTDNTWTEPKNLGPGINTKLQELTPFLAPDNKTLFFSTNGRGGIGSRDVFVSQRLDDT
;
A
#
# COMPACT_ATOMS: atom_id res chain seq x y z
N MET A 1 -18.32 54.43 41.28
CA MET A 1 -18.76 53.02 41.26
C MET A 1 -18.33 52.43 39.91
N ARG A 2 -17.36 51.50 39.89
CA ARG A 2 -16.91 50.82 38.66
C ARG A 2 -17.57 49.44 38.63
N ALA A 3 -18.35 49.15 37.59
CA ALA A 3 -18.97 47.84 37.40
C ALA A 3 -17.99 46.89 36.72
N LEU A 4 -17.83 45.70 37.29
CA LEU A 4 -17.05 44.59 36.73
C LEU A 4 -18.02 43.72 35.90
N ILE A 5 -17.78 43.59 34.60
CA ILE A 5 -18.51 42.66 33.73
C ILE A 5 -17.64 41.40 33.60
N ILE A 6 -18.14 40.28 34.14
CA ILE A 6 -17.53 38.96 33.97
C ILE A 6 -18.20 38.30 32.76
N LEU A 7 -17.43 38.09 31.69
CA LEU A 7 -17.87 37.34 30.51
C LEU A 7 -17.62 35.86 30.76
N ILE A 8 -18.68 35.08 30.94
CA ILE A 8 -18.61 33.61 31.00
C ILE A 8 -18.72 33.08 29.57
N ILE A 9 -17.63 32.56 29.03
CA ILE A 9 -17.62 31.86 27.73
C ILE A 9 -17.86 30.38 28.01
N THR A 10 -19.05 29.88 27.68
CA THR A 10 -19.34 28.46 27.63
C THR A 10 -18.86 27.88 26.30
N LEU A 11 -17.85 27.01 26.34
CA LEU A 11 -17.46 26.16 25.22
C LEU A 11 -18.49 25.03 25.07
N VAL A 12 -19.26 25.07 23.98
CA VAL A 12 -20.11 23.94 23.56
C VAL A 12 -19.25 23.01 22.71
N SER A 13 -18.86 21.86 23.25
CA SER A 13 -18.27 20.79 22.44
C SER A 13 -19.39 20.12 21.65
N THR A 14 -19.45 20.36 20.35
CA THR A 14 -20.27 19.52 19.46
C THR A 14 -19.64 18.14 19.42
N GLY A 15 -20.35 17.13 19.93
CA GLY A 15 -19.91 15.74 19.84
C GLY A 15 -19.70 15.36 18.38
N SER A 16 -18.51 14.84 18.06
CA SER A 16 -18.26 14.22 16.77
C SER A 16 -19.08 12.95 16.69
N ILE A 17 -20.04 12.90 15.77
CA ILE A 17 -20.68 11.64 15.38
C ILE A 17 -19.65 10.92 14.50
N ALA A 18 -18.99 9.90 15.03
CA ALA A 18 -18.32 8.93 14.19
C ALA A 18 -19.42 8.17 13.44
N GLN A 19 -19.42 8.23 12.11
CA GLN A 19 -20.30 7.41 11.32
C GLN A 19 -19.82 5.96 11.41
N GLU A 20 -20.52 5.11 12.16
CA GLU A 20 -20.40 3.67 12.01
C GLU A 20 -21.03 3.28 10.68
N TYR A 21 -20.22 3.26 9.62
CA TYR A 21 -20.57 2.50 8.42
C TYR A 21 -20.38 1.02 8.75
N PHE A 22 -21.46 0.34 9.16
CA PHE A 22 -21.49 -1.11 9.08
C PHE A 22 -21.49 -1.48 7.59
N MET A 23 -20.35 -1.96 7.09
CA MET A 23 -20.29 -2.58 5.77
C MET A 23 -21.03 -3.92 5.83
N THR A 24 -22.35 -3.88 5.69
CA THR A 24 -23.18 -5.10 5.56
C THR A 24 -23.03 -5.75 4.19
N ASP A 25 -22.22 -5.22 3.28
CA ASP A 25 -22.22 -5.68 1.88
C ASP A 25 -20.83 -6.17 1.42
N ALA A 26 -19.92 -6.45 2.36
CA ALA A 26 -18.53 -6.86 2.08
C ALA A 26 -18.22 -8.33 2.40
N TRP A 27 -19.21 -9.13 2.81
CA TRP A 27 -18.99 -10.56 3.11
C TRP A 27 -18.41 -11.33 1.94
N ASP A 28 -18.75 -10.96 0.70
CA ASP A 28 -18.28 -11.64 -0.50
C ASP A 28 -16.80 -11.36 -0.83
N LEU A 29 -16.20 -10.31 -0.26
CA LEU A 29 -14.77 -10.01 -0.45
C LEU A 29 -13.88 -10.93 0.38
N ASN A 30 -14.30 -11.23 1.60
CA ASN A 30 -13.50 -11.99 2.56
C ASN A 30 -13.61 -13.48 2.25
N SER A 31 -12.57 -14.23 2.59
CA SER A 31 -12.62 -15.68 2.59
C SER A 31 -11.99 -16.24 3.87
N SER A 32 -11.87 -17.56 3.96
CA SER A 32 -11.07 -18.18 5.01
C SER A 32 -9.57 -18.15 4.71
N ALA A 33 -9.17 -17.53 3.60
CA ALA A 33 -7.80 -17.43 3.14
C ALA A 33 -7.20 -16.06 3.52
N ASP A 34 -5.94 -15.84 3.20
CA ASP A 34 -5.24 -14.64 3.64
C ASP A 34 -5.43 -13.52 2.62
N GLU A 35 -6.38 -12.62 2.85
CA GLU A 35 -6.49 -11.37 2.10
C GLU A 35 -5.46 -10.34 2.58
N GLN A 36 -4.65 -9.84 1.66
CA GLN A 36 -3.50 -8.99 1.93
C GLN A 36 -3.54 -7.76 1.00
N ILE A 37 -3.18 -6.61 1.55
CA ILE A 37 -2.90 -5.36 0.79
C ILE A 37 -4.07 -4.99 -0.14
N PRO A 38 -5.26 -4.68 0.40
CA PRO A 38 -6.37 -4.20 -0.39
C PRO A 38 -6.09 -2.82 -0.96
N ILE A 39 -6.38 -2.63 -2.24
CA ILE A 39 -6.14 -1.41 -2.99
C ILE A 39 -7.44 -1.01 -3.67
N LEU A 40 -8.03 0.08 -3.18
CA LEU A 40 -9.29 0.60 -3.70
C LEU A 40 -9.02 1.60 -4.85
N SER A 41 -9.70 1.39 -5.96
CA SER A 41 -9.72 2.34 -7.08
C SER A 41 -10.26 3.71 -6.67
N THR A 42 -9.83 4.78 -7.35
CA THR A 42 -10.15 6.16 -6.98
C THR A 42 -11.63 6.49 -7.05
N ASN A 43 -12.38 5.76 -7.88
CA ASN A 43 -13.84 5.87 -7.98
C ASN A 43 -14.57 4.96 -6.98
N GLY A 44 -13.85 4.16 -6.18
CA GLY A 44 -14.41 3.23 -5.21
C GLY A 44 -15.09 2.00 -5.81
N LYS A 45 -14.94 1.73 -7.12
CA LYS A 45 -15.72 0.70 -7.82
C LYS A 45 -14.97 -0.59 -8.15
N THR A 46 -13.67 -0.61 -7.95
CA THR A 46 -12.77 -1.76 -8.15
C THR A 46 -11.84 -1.87 -6.96
N ILE A 47 -11.63 -3.08 -6.45
CA ILE A 47 -10.62 -3.38 -5.44
C ILE A 47 -9.69 -4.47 -5.98
N PHE A 48 -8.38 -4.23 -5.92
CA PHE A 48 -7.37 -5.27 -6.10
C PHE A 48 -6.84 -5.68 -4.74
N PHE A 49 -6.45 -6.93 -4.59
CA PHE A 49 -5.79 -7.40 -3.37
C PHE A 49 -4.99 -8.65 -3.69
N THR A 50 -4.05 -8.99 -2.82
CA THR A 50 -3.34 -10.26 -2.88
C THR A 50 -4.07 -11.26 -1.99
N ARG A 51 -4.32 -12.48 -2.47
CA ARG A 51 -4.92 -13.55 -1.67
C ARG A 51 -3.97 -14.72 -1.59
N GLY A 52 -3.52 -15.05 -0.38
CA GLY A 52 -2.71 -16.23 -0.08
C GLY A 52 -3.57 -17.42 0.33
N HIS A 53 -3.02 -18.62 0.17
CA HIS A 53 -3.55 -19.88 0.68
C HIS A 53 -4.95 -20.29 0.20
N HIS A 54 -5.41 -19.73 -0.92
CA HIS A 54 -6.71 -20.04 -1.50
C HIS A 54 -6.63 -21.20 -2.51
N LYS A 55 -7.66 -22.07 -2.53
CA LYS A 55 -7.69 -23.27 -3.39
C LYS A 55 -7.60 -22.97 -4.89
N ASP A 56 -8.04 -21.79 -5.31
CA ASP A 56 -8.10 -21.38 -6.72
C ASP A 56 -6.89 -20.52 -7.16
N ASN A 57 -5.91 -20.32 -6.26
CA ASN A 57 -4.61 -19.74 -6.64
C ASN A 57 -3.83 -20.69 -7.56
N THR A 58 -2.86 -20.15 -8.28
CA THR A 58 -2.06 -20.87 -9.28
C THR A 58 -1.33 -22.07 -8.66
N GLY A 59 -0.77 -21.92 -7.46
CA GLY A 59 -0.20 -23.01 -6.67
C GLY A 59 -1.18 -23.69 -5.68
N GLY A 60 -2.47 -23.40 -5.76
CA GLY A 60 -3.49 -23.87 -4.81
C GLY A 60 -3.26 -23.38 -3.37
N LYS A 61 -3.64 -24.18 -2.37
CA LYS A 61 -3.55 -23.78 -0.93
C LYS A 61 -2.13 -23.52 -0.43
N ALA A 62 -1.11 -24.03 -1.11
CA ALA A 62 0.30 -23.79 -0.76
C ALA A 62 0.81 -22.44 -1.30
N ASP A 63 0.10 -21.86 -2.27
CA ASP A 63 0.45 -20.57 -2.87
C ASP A 63 0.25 -19.44 -1.86
N LYS A 64 1.29 -18.62 -1.69
CA LYS A 64 1.27 -17.53 -0.70
C LYS A 64 0.58 -16.27 -1.22
N GLY A 65 0.30 -16.16 -2.51
CA GLY A 65 -0.34 -14.97 -3.04
C GLY A 65 -0.53 -14.98 -4.54
N ASP A 66 -1.79 -14.83 -4.95
CA ASP A 66 -2.16 -14.38 -6.28
C ASP A 66 -2.90 -13.04 -6.17
N VAL A 67 -2.93 -12.27 -7.26
CA VAL A 67 -3.68 -11.02 -7.34
C VAL A 67 -5.13 -11.31 -7.75
N TRP A 68 -6.07 -10.78 -6.97
CA TRP A 68 -7.50 -10.89 -7.16
C TRP A 68 -8.12 -9.51 -7.34
N VAL A 69 -9.27 -9.47 -8.00
CA VAL A 69 -10.05 -8.25 -8.25
C VAL A 69 -11.52 -8.47 -7.92
N SER A 70 -12.17 -7.47 -7.36
CA SER A 70 -13.63 -7.40 -7.21
C SER A 70 -14.16 -6.03 -7.60
N HIS A 71 -15.46 -5.99 -7.94
CA HIS A 71 -16.15 -4.84 -8.45
C HIS A 71 -17.34 -4.47 -7.57
N PHE A 72 -17.50 -3.19 -7.29
CA PHE A 72 -18.68 -2.70 -6.61
C PHE A 72 -19.73 -2.22 -7.61
N SER A 73 -20.95 -2.73 -7.47
CA SER A 73 -22.15 -2.24 -8.14
C SER A 73 -23.09 -1.60 -7.11
N ASP A 74 -23.71 -0.47 -7.45
CA ASP A 74 -24.69 0.20 -6.57
C ASP A 74 -25.93 -0.66 -6.29
N THR A 75 -26.22 -1.65 -7.14
CA THR A 75 -27.40 -2.52 -6.98
C THR A 75 -27.10 -3.84 -6.29
N ALA A 76 -25.86 -4.32 -6.36
CA ALA A 76 -25.49 -5.69 -5.98
C ALA A 76 -24.34 -5.76 -4.97
N GLY A 77 -23.75 -4.63 -4.58
CA GLY A 77 -22.58 -4.61 -3.71
C GLY A 77 -21.32 -5.10 -4.42
N TRP A 78 -20.41 -5.69 -3.64
CA TRP A 78 -19.17 -6.27 -4.17
C TRP A 78 -19.42 -7.59 -4.89
N SER A 79 -18.86 -7.75 -6.09
CA SER A 79 -18.88 -9.03 -6.80
C SER A 79 -18.01 -10.07 -6.07
N VAL A 80 -18.32 -11.35 -6.23
CA VAL A 80 -17.39 -12.42 -5.86
C VAL A 80 -16.04 -12.16 -6.53
N PRO A 81 -14.92 -12.13 -5.77
CA PRO A 81 -13.62 -11.83 -6.33
C PRO A 81 -13.21 -12.83 -7.40
N SER A 82 -12.60 -12.31 -8.47
CA SER A 82 -12.04 -13.07 -9.57
C SER A 82 -10.52 -12.95 -9.56
N ARG A 83 -9.83 -14.06 -9.79
CA ARG A 83 -8.37 -14.08 -9.92
C ARG A 83 -7.96 -13.40 -11.21
N LEU A 84 -6.94 -12.54 -11.19
CA LEU A 84 -6.38 -12.00 -12.43
C LEU A 84 -5.74 -13.12 -13.27
N PRO A 85 -5.90 -13.11 -14.60
CA PRO A 85 -5.29 -14.12 -15.46
C PRO A 85 -3.77 -13.92 -15.57
N ALA A 86 -3.11 -14.87 -16.24
CA ALA A 86 -1.78 -14.62 -16.78
C ALA A 86 -1.81 -13.36 -17.67
N PRO A 87 -0.77 -12.53 -17.66
CA PRO A 87 0.56 -12.80 -17.10
C PRO A 87 0.75 -12.31 -15.65
N ILE A 88 -0.29 -11.76 -15.00
CA ILE A 88 -0.17 -11.26 -13.62
C ILE A 88 0.05 -12.41 -12.66
N ASN A 89 -0.82 -13.43 -12.70
CA ASN A 89 -0.66 -14.61 -11.86
C ASN A 89 0.10 -15.71 -12.62
N ASN A 90 1.13 -16.24 -11.97
CA ASN A 90 2.00 -17.31 -12.44
C ASN A 90 2.38 -18.24 -11.26
N GLN A 91 3.28 -19.20 -11.48
CA GLN A 91 3.62 -20.20 -10.45
C GLN A 91 4.37 -19.68 -9.20
N PHE A 92 4.76 -18.41 -9.15
CA PHE A 92 5.43 -17.78 -8.02
C PHE A 92 4.46 -16.90 -7.22
N TYR A 93 4.95 -16.32 -6.12
CA TYR A 93 4.18 -15.32 -5.36
C TYR A 93 3.94 -14.06 -6.21
N ASN A 94 2.67 -13.71 -6.41
CA ASN A 94 2.21 -12.56 -7.16
C ASN A 94 1.47 -11.60 -6.22
N GLY A 95 2.19 -10.62 -5.69
CA GLY A 95 1.62 -9.60 -4.81
C GLY A 95 1.46 -8.26 -5.51
N VAL A 96 0.29 -7.64 -5.39
CA VAL A 96 0.02 -6.26 -5.81
C VAL A 96 0.24 -5.31 -4.62
N PHE A 97 0.73 -4.09 -4.88
CA PHE A 97 0.86 -3.07 -3.84
C PHE A 97 0.26 -1.71 -4.20
N ASP A 98 0.14 -1.39 -5.49
CA ASP A 98 -0.55 -0.16 -5.89
C ASP A 98 -1.00 -0.19 -7.36
N TYR A 99 -1.65 0.87 -7.80
CA TYR A 99 -2.09 1.07 -9.17
C TYR A 99 -2.05 2.55 -9.57
N THR A 100 -2.09 2.79 -10.86
CA THR A 100 -2.50 4.08 -11.45
C THR A 100 -3.63 3.83 -12.43
N SER A 101 -4.14 4.88 -13.09
CA SER A 101 -5.22 4.78 -14.08
C SER A 101 -4.97 3.76 -15.20
N ASN A 102 -3.72 3.38 -15.46
CA ASN A 102 -3.35 2.45 -16.53
C ASN A 102 -2.29 1.41 -16.13
N LYS A 103 -1.88 1.33 -14.85
CA LYS A 103 -0.86 0.37 -14.41
C LYS A 103 -1.23 -0.32 -13.11
N LEU A 104 -0.82 -1.58 -12.96
CA LEU A 104 -0.64 -2.24 -11.67
C LEU A 104 0.84 -2.24 -11.29
N PHE A 105 1.10 -2.08 -10.00
CA PHE A 105 2.43 -2.19 -9.41
C PHE A 105 2.47 -3.44 -8.53
N LEU A 106 3.51 -4.24 -8.76
CA LEU A 106 3.64 -5.60 -8.24
C LEU A 106 4.97 -5.73 -7.51
N TYR A 107 4.97 -6.53 -6.44
CA TYR A 107 6.21 -6.95 -5.79
C TYR A 107 7.03 -7.85 -6.69
N SER A 108 8.34 -7.79 -6.51
CA SER A 108 9.35 -8.54 -7.24
C SER A 108 9.50 -8.13 -8.71
N ILE A 109 10.65 -8.47 -9.28
CA ILE A 109 10.90 -8.39 -10.71
C ILE A 109 10.43 -9.70 -11.34
N TYR A 110 9.41 -9.60 -12.20
CA TYR A 110 8.89 -10.73 -12.96
C TYR A 110 9.89 -11.15 -14.03
N ARG A 111 10.07 -12.47 -14.17
CA ARG A 111 10.92 -13.06 -15.20
C ARG A 111 10.16 -14.20 -15.87
N ASN A 112 10.09 -14.19 -17.19
CA ASN A 112 9.29 -15.15 -17.96
C ASN A 112 9.68 -16.61 -17.63
N GLY A 113 8.82 -17.31 -16.88
CA GLY A 113 9.04 -18.70 -16.45
C GLY A 113 10.16 -18.91 -15.42
N GLN A 114 10.80 -17.84 -14.92
CA GLN A 114 11.93 -17.93 -13.99
C GLN A 114 11.55 -17.33 -12.63
N ALA A 115 12.19 -17.83 -11.56
CA ALA A 115 11.98 -17.32 -10.21
C ALA A 115 12.09 -15.79 -10.17
N PRO A 116 11.27 -15.07 -9.40
CA PRO A 116 11.38 -13.61 -9.31
C PRO A 116 12.72 -13.16 -8.72
N LEU A 117 13.11 -11.91 -8.99
CA LEU A 117 14.20 -11.23 -8.26
C LEU A 117 13.63 -10.18 -7.30
N PRO A 118 14.37 -9.80 -6.24
CA PRO A 118 14.01 -8.66 -5.40
C PRO A 118 13.86 -7.38 -6.24
N GLY A 119 12.81 -6.61 -5.96
CA GLY A 119 12.51 -5.36 -6.64
C GLY A 119 11.01 -5.18 -6.83
N ILE A 120 10.64 -4.42 -7.85
CA ILE A 120 9.24 -4.17 -8.22
C ILE A 120 9.06 -4.24 -9.73
N SER A 121 7.85 -4.60 -10.14
CA SER A 121 7.41 -4.57 -11.52
C SER A 121 6.16 -3.72 -11.67
N SER A 122 5.91 -3.25 -12.90
CA SER A 122 4.65 -2.65 -13.27
C SER A 122 4.09 -3.32 -14.52
N SER A 123 2.78 -3.52 -14.56
CA SER A 123 2.08 -3.98 -15.76
C SER A 123 1.15 -2.89 -16.28
N ASN A 124 1.10 -2.70 -17.60
CA ASN A 124 0.15 -1.80 -18.24
C ASN A 124 -1.15 -2.53 -18.53
N SER A 125 -2.28 -1.86 -18.28
CA SER A 125 -3.61 -2.35 -18.63
C SER A 125 -3.75 -2.48 -20.15
N VAL A 126 -4.31 -3.59 -20.60
CA VAL A 126 -4.80 -3.80 -21.97
C VAL A 126 -6.31 -3.53 -22.01
N SER A 127 -7.04 -4.17 -21.09
CA SER A 127 -8.48 -3.95 -20.88
C SER A 127 -8.78 -3.97 -19.40
N TRP A 128 -9.13 -2.81 -18.86
CA TRP A 128 -9.30 -2.64 -17.42
C TRP A 128 -10.54 -3.38 -16.89
N PRO A 129 -10.48 -4.04 -15.72
CA PRO A 129 -9.30 -4.28 -14.87
C PRO A 129 -8.69 -5.68 -15.05
N MET A 130 -9.14 -6.45 -16.05
CA MET A 130 -8.88 -7.89 -16.09
C MET A 130 -7.70 -8.28 -16.97
N ASP A 131 -7.37 -7.46 -17.98
CA ASP A 131 -6.34 -7.78 -18.97
C ASP A 131 -5.15 -6.84 -18.88
N TRP A 132 -3.97 -7.43 -18.81
CA TRP A 132 -2.71 -6.81 -18.41
C TRP A 132 -1.56 -7.33 -19.25
N ARG A 133 -0.60 -6.46 -19.57
CA ARG A 133 0.64 -6.88 -20.24
C ARG A 133 1.55 -7.67 -19.31
N MET A 134 2.56 -8.33 -19.87
CA MET A 134 3.63 -8.93 -19.06
C MET A 134 4.24 -7.87 -18.13
N PRO A 135 4.31 -8.11 -16.80
CA PRO A 135 4.93 -7.15 -15.90
C PRO A 135 6.38 -6.89 -16.30
N GLN A 136 6.75 -5.61 -16.32
CA GLN A 136 8.09 -5.15 -16.64
C GLN A 136 8.75 -4.63 -15.38
N SER A 137 10.05 -4.91 -15.19
CA SER A 137 10.84 -4.31 -14.11
C SER A 137 10.66 -2.80 -14.13
N SER A 138 10.29 -2.22 -12.99
CA SER A 138 10.31 -0.76 -12.83
C SER A 138 11.65 -0.25 -12.31
N GLY A 139 12.62 -1.14 -12.02
CA GLY A 139 14.01 -0.81 -11.68
C GLY A 139 14.20 0.25 -10.59
N ILE A 140 14.53 -0.17 -9.37
CA ILE A 140 14.96 0.76 -8.32
C ILE A 140 16.49 0.75 -8.29
N LYS A 141 17.11 1.93 -8.48
CA LYS A 141 18.57 2.05 -8.50
C LYS A 141 19.17 1.62 -7.15
N TYR A 142 20.14 0.71 -7.19
CA TYR A 142 20.81 0.14 -6.00
C TYR A 142 19.85 -0.47 -4.97
N PHE A 143 18.74 -1.07 -5.44
CA PHE A 143 17.78 -1.69 -4.55
C PHE A 143 18.36 -2.86 -3.77
N GLN A 144 18.16 -2.83 -2.46
CA GLN A 144 18.43 -3.93 -1.56
C GLN A 144 17.41 -3.89 -0.43
N ASN A 145 16.78 -5.04 -0.17
CA ASN A 145 16.03 -5.28 1.05
C ASN A 145 16.54 -6.59 1.66
N LYS A 146 16.99 -6.53 2.91
CA LYS A 146 17.42 -7.70 3.69
C LYS A 146 16.26 -8.33 4.46
N SER A 147 15.17 -7.60 4.64
CA SER A 147 13.98 -8.10 5.32
C SER A 147 13.15 -8.99 4.40
N ALA A 148 12.46 -9.96 5.02
CA ALA A 148 11.39 -10.72 4.37
C ALA A 148 10.09 -9.92 4.21
N ASN A 149 9.94 -8.82 4.96
CA ASN A 149 8.82 -7.91 4.85
C ASN A 149 9.04 -6.91 3.72
N ASN A 150 7.96 -6.61 2.99
CA ASN A 150 7.94 -5.56 1.97
C ASN A 150 6.65 -4.74 2.14
N GLY A 151 6.78 -3.49 2.57
CA GLY A 151 5.68 -2.52 2.59
C GLY A 151 5.93 -1.40 1.61
N ASN A 152 5.02 -1.16 0.67
CA ASN A 152 5.17 -0.11 -0.34
C ASN A 152 3.91 0.77 -0.38
N SER A 153 4.08 2.04 -0.71
CA SER A 153 2.98 2.93 -1.05
C SER A 153 3.39 3.89 -2.17
N LEU A 154 2.52 4.05 -3.16
CA LEU A 154 2.73 4.96 -4.28
C LEU A 154 1.94 6.26 -4.06
N SER A 155 2.50 7.40 -4.46
CA SER A 155 1.71 8.62 -4.60
C SER A 155 0.64 8.46 -5.68
N ARG A 156 -0.45 9.20 -5.54
CA ARG A 156 -1.57 9.18 -6.50
C ARG A 156 -1.17 9.50 -7.93
N ASP A 157 -0.17 10.35 -8.12
CA ASP A 157 0.37 10.71 -9.43
C ASP A 157 1.44 9.73 -9.94
N GLY A 158 1.75 8.69 -9.18
CA GLY A 158 2.69 7.63 -9.54
C GLY A 158 4.15 8.06 -9.57
N LYS A 159 4.52 9.14 -8.87
CA LYS A 159 5.87 9.74 -8.89
C LYS A 159 6.69 9.52 -7.64
N ILE A 160 6.07 9.25 -6.50
CA ILE A 160 6.72 9.03 -5.21
C ILE A 160 6.41 7.60 -4.78
N LEU A 161 7.43 6.86 -4.38
CA LEU A 161 7.32 5.53 -3.82
C LEU A 161 7.91 5.55 -2.42
N ILE A 162 7.09 5.27 -1.42
CA ILE A 162 7.54 5.02 -0.06
C ILE A 162 7.73 3.51 0.10
N LEU A 163 8.89 3.13 0.63
CA LEU A 163 9.33 1.76 0.82
C LEU A 163 9.59 1.53 2.31
N SER A 164 9.18 0.38 2.83
CA SER A 164 9.59 -0.15 4.13
C SER A 164 10.52 -1.32 3.87
N ILE A 165 11.82 -1.10 4.12
CA ILE A 165 12.91 -2.03 3.78
C ILE A 165 14.02 -1.98 4.82
N GLU A 166 14.76 -3.08 4.95
CA GLU A 166 16.03 -3.11 5.66
C GLU A 166 17.19 -2.96 4.65
N SER A 167 17.84 -1.81 4.64
CA SER A 167 18.95 -1.49 3.73
C SER A 167 20.20 -1.06 4.51
N PHE A 168 21.31 -0.78 3.82
CA PHE A 168 22.59 -0.46 4.47
C PHE A 168 22.53 0.78 5.38
N LYS A 169 21.64 1.73 5.07
CA LYS A 169 21.47 2.98 5.83
C LYS A 169 20.32 2.93 6.85
N SER A 170 19.73 1.76 7.10
CA SER A 170 18.63 1.64 8.08
C SER A 170 19.17 1.94 9.48
N LEU A 171 18.37 2.63 10.29
CA LEU A 171 18.65 2.90 11.70
C LEU A 171 18.35 1.68 12.58
N GLY A 172 17.28 0.96 12.26
CA GLY A 172 16.88 -0.30 12.87
C GLY A 172 16.81 -1.43 11.84
N ALA A 173 15.73 -2.21 11.91
CA ALA A 173 15.44 -3.24 10.92
C ALA A 173 14.77 -2.61 9.69
N GLU A 174 13.46 -2.76 9.51
CA GLU A 174 12.78 -2.03 8.44
C GLU A 174 12.65 -0.55 8.77
N ASP A 175 13.15 0.28 7.87
CA ASP A 175 13.04 1.74 7.92
C ASP A 175 12.20 2.19 6.72
N LEU A 176 11.61 3.39 6.81
CA LEU A 176 10.96 4.02 5.66
C LEU A 176 11.97 4.79 4.79
N TYR A 177 11.86 4.55 3.50
CA TYR A 177 12.63 5.19 2.44
C TYR A 177 11.69 5.83 1.42
N VAL A 178 12.18 6.86 0.73
CA VAL A 178 11.51 7.46 -0.43
C VAL A 178 12.33 7.26 -1.69
N SER A 179 11.66 6.93 -2.79
CA SER A 179 12.21 6.92 -4.13
C SER A 179 11.30 7.71 -5.08
N PHE A 180 11.91 8.37 -6.05
CA PHE A 180 11.20 9.20 -7.03
C PHE A 180 11.27 8.56 -8.40
N ARG A 181 10.19 8.67 -9.15
CA ARG A 181 10.12 8.11 -10.49
C ARG A 181 10.79 9.03 -11.50
N ASN A 182 11.74 8.50 -12.25
CA ASN A 182 12.29 9.16 -13.41
C ASN A 182 11.31 9.07 -14.58
N THR A 183 10.93 10.23 -15.13
CA THR A 183 9.93 10.30 -16.21
C THR A 183 10.48 9.90 -17.57
N THR A 184 11.80 9.88 -17.76
CA THR A 184 12.40 9.56 -19.07
C THR A 184 12.45 8.07 -19.34
N ASP A 185 12.80 7.26 -18.34
CA ASP A 185 13.00 5.81 -18.47
C ASP A 185 12.03 4.98 -17.60
N ASN A 186 11.13 5.64 -16.87
CA ASN A 186 10.18 5.03 -15.93
C ASN A 186 10.83 4.26 -14.76
N THR A 187 12.13 4.46 -14.51
CA THR A 187 12.84 3.86 -13.38
C THR A 187 12.64 4.65 -12.09
N TRP A 188 13.10 4.09 -10.97
CA TRP A 188 13.04 4.70 -9.64
C TRP A 188 14.44 5.08 -9.16
N THR A 189 14.57 6.26 -8.55
CA THR A 189 15.84 6.73 -7.98
C THR A 189 16.32 5.81 -6.84
N GLU A 190 17.58 5.98 -6.43
CA GLU A 190 18.08 5.33 -5.22
C GLU A 190 17.18 5.70 -4.02
N PRO A 191 16.71 4.72 -3.23
CA PRO A 191 15.92 4.99 -2.04
C PRO A 191 16.70 5.82 -1.02
N LYS A 192 16.11 6.93 -0.59
CA LYS A 192 16.65 7.80 0.47
C LYS A 192 15.94 7.50 1.79
N ASN A 193 16.69 7.22 2.85
CA ASN A 193 16.13 7.00 4.19
C ASN A 193 15.44 8.28 4.68
N LEU A 194 14.23 8.16 5.26
CA LEU A 194 13.45 9.32 5.74
C LEU A 194 13.99 9.95 7.04
N GLY A 195 15.07 9.42 7.59
CA GLY A 195 15.81 9.99 8.70
C GLY A 195 15.15 9.76 10.07
N PRO A 196 15.83 10.16 11.16
CA PRO A 196 15.43 9.83 12.54
C PRO A 196 14.17 10.56 13.02
N GLY A 197 13.66 11.53 12.24
CA GLY A 197 12.36 12.14 12.50
C GLY A 197 11.20 11.19 12.24
N ILE A 198 11.39 10.23 11.32
CA ILE A 198 10.41 9.19 10.96
C ILE A 198 10.87 7.83 11.49
N ASN A 199 12.09 7.45 11.13
CA ASN A 199 12.64 6.14 11.43
C ASN A 199 13.20 6.09 12.85
N THR A 200 13.10 4.92 13.48
CA THR A 200 13.57 4.68 14.84
C THR A 200 14.68 3.63 14.84
N LYS A 201 15.15 3.24 16.03
CA LYS A 201 16.09 2.11 16.16
C LYS A 201 15.40 0.74 16.02
N LEU A 202 14.07 0.72 15.88
CA LEU A 202 13.28 -0.51 15.77
C LEU A 202 12.75 -0.68 14.35
N GLN A 203 11.43 -0.79 14.15
CA GLN A 203 10.85 -1.18 12.86
C GLN A 203 9.69 -0.26 12.46
N GLU A 204 9.79 0.32 11.27
CA GLU A 204 8.73 1.05 10.59
C GLU A 204 8.19 0.27 9.38
N LEU A 205 6.89 -0.03 9.40
CA LEU A 205 6.20 -0.88 8.41
C LEU A 205 4.97 -0.20 7.83
N THR A 206 4.42 -0.84 6.78
CA THR A 206 3.10 -0.54 6.17
C THR A 206 2.88 0.95 5.90
N PRO A 207 3.75 1.60 5.11
CA PRO A 207 3.57 3.00 4.79
C PRO A 207 2.31 3.19 3.94
N PHE A 208 1.63 4.31 4.14
CA PHE A 208 0.55 4.80 3.29
C PHE A 208 0.69 6.31 3.13
N LEU A 209 1.07 6.74 1.92
CA LEU A 209 1.15 8.15 1.54
C LEU A 209 -0.22 8.62 1.07
N ALA A 210 -0.77 9.60 1.77
CA ALA A 210 -2.08 10.15 1.43
C ALA A 210 -2.06 10.93 0.11
N PRO A 211 -3.23 11.14 -0.54
CA PRO A 211 -3.34 11.85 -1.81
C PRO A 211 -2.78 13.28 -1.85
N ASP A 212 -2.59 13.91 -0.70
CA ASP A 212 -1.98 15.24 -0.57
C ASP A 212 -0.46 15.22 -0.73
N ASN A 213 0.17 14.04 -0.84
CA ASN A 213 1.61 13.81 -0.87
C ASN A 213 2.38 14.37 0.34
N LYS A 214 1.67 14.70 1.44
CA LYS A 214 2.21 15.34 2.63
C LYS A 214 1.93 14.55 3.90
N THR A 215 0.81 13.83 3.95
CA THR A 215 0.42 13.05 5.11
C THR A 215 0.85 11.60 4.92
N LEU A 216 1.72 11.10 5.80
CA LEU A 216 2.24 9.73 5.78
C LEU A 216 1.73 8.98 7.01
N PHE A 217 0.99 7.90 6.80
CA PHE A 217 0.64 6.94 7.83
C PHE A 217 1.62 5.76 7.78
N PHE A 218 1.99 5.23 8.94
CA PHE A 218 2.89 4.08 9.05
C PHE A 218 2.75 3.42 10.41
N SER A 219 3.19 2.18 10.53
CA SER A 219 3.16 1.45 11.81
C SER A 219 4.56 1.33 12.38
N THR A 220 4.76 1.55 13.68
CA THR A 220 6.07 1.36 14.33
C THR A 220 5.94 0.83 15.76
N ASN A 221 6.96 0.06 16.17
CA ASN A 221 7.17 -0.36 17.55
C ASN A 221 8.19 0.52 18.29
N GLY A 222 8.74 1.54 17.63
CA GLY A 222 9.84 2.39 18.13
C GLY A 222 9.44 3.63 18.91
N ARG A 223 8.15 3.93 19.05
CA ARG A 223 7.66 5.19 19.63
C ARG A 223 6.86 5.03 20.93
N GLY A 224 6.96 3.84 21.54
CA GLY A 224 6.02 3.42 22.58
C GLY A 224 4.64 3.12 21.99
N GLY A 225 3.68 2.79 22.85
CA GLY A 225 2.38 2.34 22.41
C GLY A 225 1.74 1.34 23.35
N ILE A 226 0.52 0.92 23.03
CA ILE A 226 -0.21 -0.14 23.76
C ILE A 226 0.02 -1.49 23.07
N GLY A 227 0.18 -1.50 21.74
CA GLY A 227 0.42 -2.70 20.95
C GLY A 227 1.89 -2.97 20.66
N SER A 228 2.16 -4.08 19.95
CA SER A 228 3.48 -4.37 19.39
C SER A 228 3.87 -3.29 18.37
N ARG A 229 2.95 -2.95 17.45
CA ARG A 229 3.10 -1.87 16.47
C ARG A 229 1.81 -1.08 16.41
N ASP A 230 1.92 0.21 16.70
CA ASP A 230 0.80 1.14 16.61
C ASP A 230 0.91 1.99 15.35
N VAL A 231 -0.20 2.59 14.92
CA VAL A 231 -0.26 3.45 13.73
C VAL A 231 0.08 4.89 14.12
N PHE A 232 1.01 5.49 13.39
CA PHE A 232 1.45 6.87 13.53
C PHE A 232 1.20 7.63 12.24
N VAL A 233 1.09 8.95 12.39
CA VAL A 233 0.97 9.89 11.27
C VAL A 233 2.11 10.91 11.35
N SER A 234 2.66 11.25 10.18
CA SER A 234 3.59 12.35 10.00
C SER A 234 3.07 13.29 8.92
N GLN A 235 3.42 14.57 9.05
CA GLN A 235 3.10 15.59 8.06
C GLN A 235 4.39 16.23 7.56
N ARG A 236 4.57 16.24 6.24
CA ARG A 236 5.66 16.95 5.58
C ARG A 236 5.46 18.45 5.75
N LEU A 237 6.51 19.15 6.19
CA LEU A 237 6.45 20.57 6.53
C LEU A 237 6.73 21.51 5.35
N ASP A 238 7.31 20.98 4.26
CA ASP A 238 7.71 21.75 3.08
C ASP A 238 7.36 21.05 1.76
N ASP A 239 7.58 21.74 0.65
CA ASP A 239 7.37 21.25 -0.72
C ASP A 239 8.68 20.88 -1.42
N THR A 240 9.84 21.04 -0.76
CA THR A 240 11.18 20.88 -1.35
C THR A 240 11.67 19.44 -1.34
#